data_AF-A0A9P8RPK0-F1
#
_entry.id   AF-A0A9P8RPK0-F1
#
_cell.length_a   1.000
_cell.length_b   1.000
_cell.length_c   1.000
_cell.angle_alpha   90.00
_cell.angle_beta   90.00
_cell.angle_gamma   90.00
#
_symmetry.space_group_name_H-M   'P 1'
#
loop_
_entity.id
_entity.type
_entity.pdbx_description
1 polymer ?
#
loop_
_entity_poly.entity_id
_entity_poly.type
_entity_poly.pdbx_seq_one_letter_code
_entity_poly.pdbx_strand_id
1 'polypeptide(L)'
;ATSGPAATSPIPSFPAVDIVMTHGPPHGRLDETSRDLCVGCPHLLRAVSRARPRLHCFGHIHEAWGAERVRWEEPEEEEEKELPSAAQAGGEWKIKSVTLCDVDEQDVLRERAAYVDVGKESACPLEWGRETLFVNASIMSRRYRPEQAPWRVDLELPFVGVEPEGEVEE
;
A
#
# COMPACT_ATOMS: atom_id res chain seq x y z
N ALA A 1 12.34 13.33 34.64
CA ALA A 1 11.68 12.40 33.70
C ALA A 1 12.70 12.01 32.64
N THR A 2 13.27 10.81 32.75
CA THR A 2 14.18 10.28 31.74
C THR A 2 13.39 10.00 30.48
N SER A 3 13.67 10.72 29.40
CA SER A 3 13.17 10.42 28.07
C SER A 3 13.55 8.98 27.73
N GLY A 4 12.57 8.08 27.68
CA GLY A 4 12.77 6.74 27.13
C GLY A 4 13.35 6.83 25.71
N PRO A 5 14.00 5.76 25.22
CA PRO A 5 14.56 5.76 23.86
C PRO A 5 13.47 6.18 22.88
N ALA A 6 13.77 7.19 22.05
CA ALA A 6 12.88 7.64 20.99
C ALA A 6 12.42 6.43 20.20
N ALA A 7 11.11 6.30 20.00
CA ALA A 7 10.53 5.12 19.38
C ALA A 7 11.26 4.80 18.06
N THR A 8 11.86 3.61 18.02
CA THR A 8 12.17 2.86 16.81
C THR A 8 11.02 2.98 15.83
N SER A 9 11.31 3.23 14.54
CA SER A 9 10.32 3.33 13.47
C SER A 9 9.12 2.39 13.69
N PRO A 10 7.91 2.90 13.95
CA PRO A 10 6.79 2.10 14.46
C PRO A 10 6.26 1.08 13.44
N ILE A 11 6.53 1.32 12.15
CA ILE A 11 6.32 0.36 11.07
C ILE A 11 7.66 -0.34 10.81
N PRO A 12 7.77 -1.66 11.04
CA PRO A 12 8.97 -2.43 10.75
C PRO A 12 9.40 -2.29 9.29
N SER A 13 10.70 -2.39 9.03
CA SER A 13 11.24 -2.41 7.67
C SER A 13 10.91 -3.73 6.95
N PHE A 14 10.98 -3.73 5.63
CA PHE A 14 10.95 -4.97 4.84
C PHE A 14 12.00 -5.96 5.36
N PRO A 15 11.72 -7.28 5.41
CA PRO A 15 10.52 -7.97 4.91
C PRO A 15 9.45 -8.25 5.99
N ALA A 16 9.40 -7.49 7.09
CA ALA A 16 8.62 -7.88 8.26
C ALA A 16 7.11 -7.56 8.20
N VAL A 17 6.63 -6.88 7.15
CA VAL A 17 5.22 -6.44 7.05
C VAL A 17 4.64 -6.81 5.69
N ASP A 18 3.55 -7.57 5.70
CA ASP A 18 2.81 -7.90 4.48
C ASP A 18 1.70 -6.87 4.17
N ILE A 19 1.00 -6.38 5.20
CA ILE A 19 -0.14 -5.47 5.05
C ILE A 19 0.00 -4.30 6.01
N VAL A 20 -0.21 -3.09 5.50
CA VAL A 20 -0.36 -1.86 6.29
C VAL A 20 -1.79 -1.36 6.15
N MET A 21 -2.41 -0.96 7.26
CA MET A 21 -3.71 -0.29 7.24
C MET A 21 -3.64 1.01 8.04
N THR A 22 -4.09 2.11 7.46
CA THR A 22 -4.10 3.43 8.11
C THR A 22 -5.43 4.14 7.89
N HIS A 23 -5.72 5.15 8.72
CA HIS A 23 -6.93 5.96 8.51
C HIS A 23 -6.83 6.78 7.21
N GLY A 24 -5.77 7.58 7.08
CA GLY A 24 -5.52 8.43 5.92
C GLY A 24 -4.38 7.91 5.03
N PRO A 25 -4.23 8.52 3.85
CA PRO A 25 -3.30 8.09 2.83
C PRO A 25 -1.85 8.52 3.10
N PRO A 26 -0.86 7.80 2.54
CA PRO A 26 0.49 8.33 2.35
C PRO A 26 0.47 9.49 1.33
N HIS A 27 1.42 10.42 1.47
CA HIS A 27 1.50 11.58 0.58
C HIS A 27 1.68 11.18 -0.89
N GLY A 28 0.92 11.81 -1.78
CA GLY A 28 0.96 11.61 -3.23
C GLY A 28 0.30 10.31 -3.72
N ARG A 29 -0.24 9.47 -2.83
CA ARG A 29 -0.81 8.16 -3.16
C ARG A 29 -2.31 8.18 -2.85
N LEU A 30 -3.14 8.30 -3.88
CA LEU A 30 -4.60 8.36 -3.74
C LEU A 30 -5.07 9.33 -2.64
N ASP A 31 -4.45 10.51 -2.58
CA ASP A 31 -4.61 11.53 -1.54
C ASP A 31 -5.02 12.91 -2.07
N GLU A 32 -5.40 12.99 -3.34
CA GLU A 32 -5.81 14.21 -4.00
C GLU A 32 -7.25 14.58 -3.62
N THR A 33 -7.45 15.84 -3.20
CA THR A 33 -8.77 16.38 -2.89
C THR A 33 -9.38 17.07 -4.11
N SER A 34 -10.66 17.44 -4.06
CA SER A 34 -11.32 18.20 -5.14
C SER A 34 -10.78 19.64 -5.37
N ARG A 35 -9.67 20.01 -4.72
CA ARG A 35 -8.97 21.29 -4.88
C ARG A 35 -7.55 21.07 -5.41
N ASP A 36 -7.28 19.88 -5.96
CA ASP A 36 -5.99 19.48 -6.51
C ASP A 36 -4.86 19.57 -5.47
N LEU A 37 -5.19 19.27 -4.21
CA LEU A 37 -4.24 19.23 -3.09
C LEU A 37 -4.00 17.79 -2.65
N CYS A 38 -2.73 17.38 -2.60
CA CYS A 38 -2.28 16.13 -1.99
C CYS A 38 -2.11 16.32 -0.48
N VAL A 39 -2.98 15.69 0.32
CA VAL A 39 -3.05 15.89 1.78
C VAL A 39 -2.56 14.69 2.60
N GLY A 40 -2.00 13.68 1.95
CA GLY A 40 -1.45 12.50 2.60
C GLY A 40 -0.17 12.81 3.38
N CYS A 41 0.22 11.87 4.25
CA CYS A 41 1.33 12.05 5.18
C CYS A 41 2.69 11.67 4.56
N PRO A 42 3.69 12.58 4.48
CA PRO A 42 5.01 12.26 3.96
C PRO A 42 5.79 11.26 4.83
N HIS A 43 5.62 11.32 6.15
CA HIS A 43 6.24 10.36 7.07
C HIS A 43 5.67 8.95 6.90
N LEU A 44 4.38 8.83 6.55
CA LEU A 44 3.74 7.56 6.25
C LEU A 44 4.28 6.99 4.93
N LEU A 45 4.41 7.81 3.89
CA LEU A 45 5.03 7.38 2.63
C LEU A 45 6.45 6.84 2.86
N ARG A 46 7.26 7.56 3.67
CA ARG A 46 8.61 7.11 4.06
C ARG A 46 8.61 5.78 4.81
N ALA A 47 7.63 5.58 5.68
CA ALA A 47 7.53 4.36 6.45
C ALA A 47 7.15 3.17 5.57
N VAL A 48 6.20 3.36 4.66
CA VAL A 48 5.70 2.34 3.74
C VAL A 48 6.74 2.00 2.66
N SER A 49 7.48 2.98 2.13
CA SER A 49 8.56 2.72 1.17
C SER A 49 9.71 1.90 1.75
N ARG A 50 9.94 2.01 3.07
CA ARG A 50 10.90 1.18 3.81
C ARG A 50 10.32 -0.20 4.16
N ALA A 51 9.04 -0.25 4.54
CA ALA A 51 8.36 -1.49 4.93
C ALA A 51 8.06 -2.40 3.74
N ARG A 52 7.86 -1.81 2.55
CA ARG A 52 7.53 -2.48 1.28
C ARG A 52 6.44 -3.57 1.43
N PRO A 53 5.27 -3.23 2.03
CA PRO A 53 4.20 -4.19 2.19
C PRO A 53 3.64 -4.60 0.83
N ARG A 54 2.94 -5.73 0.79
CA ARG A 54 2.19 -6.17 -0.39
C ARG A 54 0.99 -5.26 -0.63
N LEU A 55 0.28 -4.90 0.44
CA LEU A 55 -0.91 -4.06 0.42
C LEU A 55 -0.81 -2.94 1.46
N HIS A 56 -1.12 -1.71 1.06
CA HIS A 56 -1.44 -0.62 1.96
C HIS A 56 -2.87 -0.15 1.71
N CYS A 57 -3.77 -0.44 2.66
CA CYS A 57 -5.17 -0.03 2.61
C CYS A 57 -5.42 1.18 3.52
N PHE A 58 -6.16 2.17 3.04
CA PHE A 58 -6.50 3.38 3.78
C PHE A 58 -7.81 3.97 3.26
N GLY A 59 -8.25 5.09 3.85
CA GLY A 59 -9.42 5.84 3.40
C GLY A 59 -9.24 7.33 3.60
N HIS A 60 -10.23 7.97 4.23
CA HIS A 60 -10.29 9.38 4.62
C HIS A 60 -10.47 10.37 3.46
N ILE A 61 -9.83 10.15 2.31
CA ILE A 61 -9.97 11.03 1.14
C ILE A 61 -10.99 10.43 0.18
N HIS A 62 -12.24 10.89 0.32
CA HIS A 62 -13.41 10.37 -0.41
C HIS A 62 -13.32 10.64 -1.92
N GLU A 63 -12.60 11.70 -2.30
CA GLU A 63 -12.39 12.12 -3.68
C GLU A 63 -11.42 11.21 -4.44
N ALA A 64 -10.53 10.52 -3.74
CA ALA A 64 -9.46 9.72 -4.33
C ALA A 64 -9.66 8.22 -4.11
N TRP A 65 -10.93 7.76 -4.02
CA TRP A 65 -11.23 6.33 -4.05
C TRP A 65 -10.61 5.71 -5.32
N GLY A 66 -9.90 4.60 -5.14
CA GLY A 66 -9.05 4.06 -6.19
C GLY A 66 -8.11 2.98 -5.68
N ALA A 67 -7.43 2.33 -6.62
CA ALA A 67 -6.30 1.46 -6.34
C ALA A 67 -5.17 1.79 -7.31
N GLU A 68 -3.94 1.76 -6.83
CA GLU A 68 -2.75 1.95 -7.65
C GLU A 68 -1.64 0.98 -7.25
N ARG A 69 -0.89 0.52 -8.24
CA ARG A 69 0.30 -0.30 -8.06
C ARG A 69 1.52 0.61 -8.18
N VAL A 70 2.33 0.63 -7.13
CA VAL A 70 3.59 1.38 -7.10
C VAL A 70 4.74 0.40 -7.21
N ARG A 71 5.64 0.65 -8.16
CA ARG A 71 6.92 -0.04 -8.28
C ARG A 71 8.02 0.82 -7.67
N TRP A 72 8.69 0.29 -6.67
CA TRP A 72 9.84 0.93 -6.04
C TRP A 72 11.07 0.80 -6.93
N GLU A 73 11.97 1.80 -6.94
CA GLU A 73 13.28 1.60 -7.54
C GLU A 73 14.08 0.61 -6.70
N GLU A 74 14.96 -0.10 -7.38
CA GLU A 74 15.95 -0.93 -6.69
C GLU A 74 16.93 -0.01 -5.98
N PRO A 75 17.41 -0.39 -4.80
CA PRO A 75 18.57 0.30 -4.24
C PRO A 75 19.69 0.14 -5.27
N GLU A 76 20.12 1.25 -5.88
CA GLU A 76 21.47 1.31 -6.44
C GLU A 76 22.43 0.85 -5.34
N GLU A 77 23.45 0.06 -5.67
CA GLU A 77 24.51 -0.32 -4.75
C GLU A 77 25.28 0.94 -4.30
N GLU A 78 24.69 1.74 -3.43
CA GLU A 78 25.28 2.95 -2.89
C GLU A 78 25.90 2.60 -1.53
N GLU A 79 27.23 2.62 -1.51
CA GLU A 79 28.09 2.59 -0.33
C GLU A 79 27.47 3.36 0.86
N GLU A 80 27.58 2.82 2.07
CA GLU A 80 27.14 3.41 3.35
C GLU A 80 27.33 4.94 3.40
N LYS A 81 26.30 5.70 3.04
CA LYS A 81 26.27 7.15 3.27
C LYS A 81 25.24 7.47 4.34
N GLU A 82 25.70 8.28 5.29
CA GLU A 82 24.99 8.65 6.51
C GLU A 82 23.57 9.15 6.22
N LEU A 83 22.62 8.69 7.04
CA LEU A 83 21.20 9.03 6.94
C LEU A 83 20.99 10.55 7.03
N PRO A 84 20.34 11.21 6.06
CA PRO A 84 20.05 12.63 6.15
C PRO A 84 19.06 12.93 7.28
N SER A 85 19.21 14.11 7.87
CA SER A 85 18.39 14.58 9.00
C SER A 85 16.90 14.59 8.66
N ALA A 86 16.04 14.40 9.66
CA ALA A 86 14.59 14.33 9.49
C ALA A 86 13.98 15.59 8.82
N ALA A 87 14.67 16.73 8.85
CA ALA A 87 14.27 17.98 8.20
C ALA A 87 14.55 18.01 6.68
N GLN A 88 15.43 17.14 6.18
CA GLN A 88 15.75 17.00 4.75
C GLN A 88 14.96 15.86 4.08
N ALA A 89 14.05 15.21 4.82
CA ALA A 89 13.26 14.07 4.36
C ALA A 89 12.10 14.45 3.40
N GLY A 90 12.26 15.52 2.62
CA GLY A 90 11.54 15.71 1.36
C GLY A 90 12.25 14.98 0.22
N GLY A 91 12.73 13.76 0.50
CA GLY A 91 13.57 13.00 -0.42
C GLY A 91 12.78 12.63 -1.68
N GLU A 92 13.46 12.69 -2.82
CA GLU A 92 13.02 12.07 -4.07
C GLU A 92 12.65 10.62 -3.76
N TRP A 93 11.35 10.36 -3.73
CA TRP A 93 10.83 9.04 -3.42
C TRP A 93 11.18 8.17 -4.61
N LYS A 94 12.11 7.22 -4.40
CA LYS A 94 12.60 6.24 -5.38
C LYS A 94 11.46 5.33 -5.87
N ILE A 95 10.53 5.90 -6.66
CA ILE A 95 9.37 5.26 -7.28
C ILE A 95 9.65 5.19 -8.77
N LYS A 96 9.78 3.97 -9.27
CA LYS A 96 10.08 3.70 -10.67
C LYS A 96 8.88 3.95 -11.57
N SER A 97 7.70 3.53 -11.12
CA SER A 97 6.44 3.70 -11.87
C SER A 97 5.23 3.58 -10.96
N VAL A 98 4.14 4.21 -11.37
CA VAL A 98 2.81 4.07 -10.77
C VAL A 98 1.85 3.65 -11.88
N THR A 99 1.04 2.64 -11.60
CA THR A 99 0.01 2.13 -12.52
C THR A 99 -1.32 2.13 -11.79
N LEU A 100 -2.27 2.92 -12.27
CA LEU A 100 -3.64 2.90 -11.75
C LEU A 100 -4.29 1.56 -12.08
N CYS A 101 -5.06 1.01 -11.15
CA CYS A 101 -5.87 -0.17 -11.40
C CYS A 101 -7.17 0.27 -12.08
N ASP A 102 -7.34 -0.12 -13.33
CA ASP A 102 -8.57 0.14 -14.07
C ASP A 102 -9.74 -0.62 -13.43
N VAL A 103 -10.88 0.06 -13.34
CA VAL A 103 -12.12 -0.49 -12.81
C VAL A 103 -13.21 -0.36 -13.86
N ASP A 104 -13.75 -1.49 -14.30
CA ASP A 104 -14.91 -1.51 -15.19
C ASP A 104 -16.21 -1.35 -14.39
N GLU A 105 -16.97 -0.28 -14.68
CA GLU A 105 -18.21 0.02 -13.96
C GLU A 105 -19.27 -1.08 -14.08
N GLN A 106 -19.36 -1.77 -15.22
CA GLN A 106 -20.36 -2.83 -15.43
C GLN A 106 -20.02 -4.05 -14.58
N ASP A 107 -18.73 -4.40 -14.49
CA ASP A 107 -18.27 -5.49 -13.63
C ASP A 107 -18.46 -5.13 -12.15
N VAL A 108 -18.19 -3.88 -11.75
CA VAL A 108 -18.48 -3.41 -10.39
C VAL A 108 -19.96 -3.54 -10.04
N LEU A 109 -20.86 -3.15 -10.94
CA LEU A 109 -22.30 -3.27 -10.71
C LEU A 109 -22.74 -4.74 -10.62
N ARG A 110 -22.15 -5.61 -11.44
CA ARG A 110 -22.43 -7.05 -11.46
C ARG A 110 -21.94 -7.74 -10.18
N GLU A 111 -20.71 -7.47 -9.78
CA GLU A 111 -20.04 -8.12 -8.64
C GLU A 111 -20.29 -7.40 -7.30
N ARG A 112 -20.82 -6.17 -7.35
CA ARG A 112 -21.04 -5.29 -6.20
C ARG A 112 -19.75 -4.91 -5.47
N ALA A 113 -18.61 -4.96 -6.16
CA ALA A 113 -17.29 -4.61 -5.66
C ALA A 113 -16.36 -4.24 -6.81
N ALA A 114 -15.39 -3.37 -6.55
CA ALA A 114 -14.23 -3.19 -7.43
C ALA A 114 -13.21 -4.28 -7.14
N TYR A 115 -12.74 -4.94 -8.19
CA TYR A 115 -11.92 -6.14 -8.05
C TYR A 115 -10.48 -5.87 -8.50
N VAL A 116 -9.51 -6.34 -7.71
CA VAL A 116 -8.10 -6.35 -8.07
C VAL A 116 -7.51 -7.70 -7.68
N ASP A 117 -6.96 -8.42 -8.65
CA ASP A 117 -6.22 -9.65 -8.42
C ASP A 117 -4.73 -9.40 -8.61
N VAL A 118 -3.97 -9.65 -7.55
CA VAL A 118 -2.51 -9.58 -7.56
C VAL A 118 -1.87 -10.88 -7.04
N GLY A 119 -2.64 -11.97 -7.00
CA GLY A 119 -2.15 -13.31 -6.64
C GLY A 119 -1.15 -13.87 -7.65
N LYS A 120 -0.41 -14.93 -7.27
CA LYS A 120 0.60 -15.55 -8.15
C LYS A 120 0.04 -16.10 -9.46
N GLU A 121 -1.21 -16.56 -9.47
CA GLU A 121 -1.87 -17.12 -10.66
C GLU A 121 -2.63 -16.06 -11.47
N SER A 122 -2.60 -14.80 -11.03
CA SER A 122 -3.25 -13.70 -11.74
C SER A 122 -2.52 -13.36 -13.04
N ALA A 123 -3.19 -12.62 -13.92
CA ALA A 123 -2.57 -12.11 -15.15
C ALA A 123 -1.42 -11.12 -14.87
N CYS A 124 -1.39 -10.51 -13.68
CA CYS A 124 -0.38 -9.53 -13.29
C CYS A 124 -0.01 -9.66 -11.80
N PRO A 125 0.75 -10.71 -11.42
CA PRO A 125 1.11 -10.97 -10.01
C PRO A 125 1.91 -9.84 -9.38
N LEU A 126 1.76 -9.65 -8.06
CA LEU A 126 2.56 -8.67 -7.33
C LEU A 126 3.99 -9.18 -7.07
N GLU A 127 5.00 -8.38 -7.40
CA GLU A 127 6.39 -8.65 -7.01
C GLU A 127 6.70 -8.14 -5.58
N TRP A 128 6.58 -8.99 -4.54
CA TRP A 128 6.81 -8.57 -3.16
C TRP A 128 8.22 -7.98 -2.93
N GLY A 129 8.29 -6.84 -2.24
CA GLY A 129 9.53 -6.09 -2.03
C GLY A 129 9.93 -5.18 -3.21
N ARG A 130 9.32 -5.33 -4.39
CA ARG A 130 9.49 -4.40 -5.53
C ARG A 130 8.23 -3.61 -5.82
N GLU A 131 7.07 -4.16 -5.47
CA GLU A 131 5.77 -3.56 -5.71
C GLU A 131 4.91 -3.54 -4.44
N THR A 132 4.08 -2.51 -4.33
CA THR A 132 3.06 -2.37 -3.30
C THR A 132 1.76 -1.93 -3.95
N LEU A 133 0.66 -2.61 -3.62
CA LEU A 133 -0.69 -2.19 -3.97
C LEU A 133 -1.20 -1.20 -2.93
N PHE A 134 -1.53 0.02 -3.34
CA PHE A 134 -2.19 1.03 -2.52
C PHE A 134 -3.68 1.04 -2.85
N VAL A 135 -4.53 1.02 -1.82
CA VAL A 135 -5.99 1.02 -1.99
C VAL A 135 -6.61 2.07 -1.08
N ASN A 136 -7.27 3.05 -1.70
CA ASN A 136 -8.17 3.97 -1.00
C ASN A 136 -9.59 3.40 -1.02
N ALA A 137 -10.01 2.88 0.13
CA ALA A 137 -11.29 2.23 0.36
C ALA A 137 -12.37 3.19 0.92
N SER A 138 -12.28 4.49 0.61
CA SER A 138 -13.30 5.47 1.03
C SER A 138 -14.65 5.24 0.34
N ILE A 139 -15.57 4.52 1.00
CA ILE A 139 -16.91 4.19 0.46
C ILE A 139 -17.79 5.44 0.31
N MET A 140 -17.66 6.37 1.25
CA MET A 140 -18.55 7.52 1.34
C MET A 140 -18.11 8.63 0.38
N SER A 141 -19.06 9.39 -0.14
CA SER A 141 -18.80 10.66 -0.80
C SER A 141 -18.62 11.79 0.22
N ARG A 142 -18.22 12.99 -0.22
CA ARG A 142 -18.11 14.18 0.67
C ARG A 142 -19.45 14.59 1.29
N ARG A 143 -20.57 14.12 0.72
CA ARG A 143 -21.93 14.30 1.23
C ARG A 143 -22.38 13.13 2.11
N TYR A 144 -21.46 12.24 2.50
CA TYR A 144 -21.70 11.04 3.31
C TYR A 144 -22.76 10.11 2.71
N ARG A 145 -22.74 9.97 1.39
CA ARG A 145 -23.52 8.95 0.68
C ARG A 145 -22.60 7.79 0.30
N PRO A 146 -23.03 6.53 0.45
CA PRO A 146 -22.24 5.37 0.04
C PRO A 146 -22.29 5.25 -1.49
N GLU A 147 -21.41 5.98 -2.17
CA GLU A 147 -21.36 6.07 -3.63
C GLU A 147 -20.28 5.16 -4.23
N GLN A 148 -19.19 4.94 -3.50
CA GLN A 148 -18.07 4.14 -3.98
C GLN A 148 -18.24 2.66 -3.62
N ALA A 149 -17.86 1.78 -4.54
CA ALA A 149 -17.91 0.35 -4.31
C ALA A 149 -16.86 -0.10 -3.28
N PRO A 150 -17.11 -1.16 -2.49
CA PRO A 150 -16.06 -1.80 -1.71
C PRO A 150 -15.02 -2.42 -2.64
N TRP A 151 -13.77 -2.51 -2.16
CA TRP A 151 -12.72 -3.25 -2.86
C TRP A 151 -12.71 -4.73 -2.44
N ARG A 152 -12.63 -5.63 -3.41
CA ARG A 152 -12.25 -7.04 -3.23
C ARG A 152 -10.86 -7.22 -3.82
N VAL A 153 -9.90 -7.56 -2.95
CA VAL A 153 -8.49 -7.72 -3.33
C VAL A 153 -8.09 -9.17 -3.11
N ASP A 154 -7.69 -9.84 -4.19
CA ASP A 154 -7.13 -11.18 -4.12
C ASP A 154 -5.60 -11.06 -4.08
N LEU A 155 -5.03 -11.47 -2.95
CA LEU A 155 -3.62 -11.32 -2.62
C LEU A 155 -3.11 -12.59 -1.95
N GLU A 156 -1.93 -13.05 -2.35
CA GLU A 156 -1.27 -14.17 -1.71
C GLU A 156 -0.32 -13.74 -0.59
N LEU A 157 -0.43 -14.41 0.55
CA LEU A 157 0.39 -14.21 1.74
C LEU A 157 1.26 -15.45 1.98
N PRO A 158 2.47 -15.28 2.54
CA PRO A 158 3.31 -16.42 2.91
C PRO A 158 2.62 -17.27 3.97
N PHE A 159 2.65 -18.60 3.78
CA PHE A 159 2.21 -19.54 4.80
C PHE A 159 3.25 -19.58 5.92
N VAL A 160 2.83 -19.34 7.16
CA VAL A 160 3.66 -19.48 8.35
C VAL A 160 3.07 -20.61 9.19
N GLY A 161 3.31 -21.85 8.77
CA GLY A 161 2.87 -23.05 9.47
C GLY A 161 3.81 -24.23 9.20
N VAL A 162 3.60 -25.31 9.95
CA VAL A 162 4.25 -26.61 9.67
C VAL A 162 3.44 -27.25 8.54
N GLU A 163 4.08 -27.57 7.42
CA GLU A 163 3.48 -28.41 6.37
C GLU A 163 2.91 -29.66 7.05
N PRO A 164 1.63 -30.03 6.86
CA PRO A 164 1.15 -31.30 7.36
C PRO A 164 2.02 -32.40 6.75
N GLU A 165 2.68 -33.20 7.58
CA GLU A 165 3.42 -34.38 7.14
C GLU A 165 2.49 -35.19 6.23
N GLY A 166 2.97 -35.49 5.02
CA GLY A 166 2.16 -35.91 3.90
C GLY A 166 1.17 -37.01 4.21
N GLU A 167 0.03 -36.96 3.53
CA GLU A 167 -0.88 -38.08 3.40
C GLU A 167 -0.07 -39.31 2.99
N VAL A 168 0.06 -40.26 3.91
CA VAL A 168 0.50 -41.61 3.58
C VAL A 168 -0.64 -42.18 2.75
N GLU A 169 -0.42 -42.30 1.44
CA GLU A 169 -1.30 -43.09 0.57
C GLU A 169 -1.36 -44.52 1.15
N GLU A 170 -2.55 -44.94 1.61
CA GLU A 170 -2.87 -46.35 1.90
C GLU A 170 -3.26 -47.10 0.63
#